data_AF-A0A1V4Z9R7-F1
#
_entry.id   AF-A0A1V4Z9R7-F1
#
_cell.length_a   1.000
_cell.length_b   1.000
_cell.length_c   1.000
_cell.angle_alpha   90.00
_cell.angle_beta   90.00
_cell.angle_gamma   90.00
#
_symmetry.space_group_name_H-M   'P 1'
#
loop_
_entity.id
_entity.type
_entity.pdbx_description
1 polymer ?
#
loop_
_entity_poly.entity_id
_entity_poly.type
_entity_poly.pdbx_seq_one_letter_code
_entity_poly.pdbx_strand_id
1 'polypeptide(L)'
;MSLVSFSAYRMVNYPFSWAQGLEEMGFEGWEIVSEGRQKITPESLPEIRDILSTMSLKITVHGPFSDLNPASLIEPIWEETIRQIKQCVELSSDFSDVVVVHPGLLSPLGSQMPDKTWERNVEALRVICRHAQDYGVRICLENMPNMEKLLCRTPDELFGMVDAVGMEGLGTTFDAGHANTTKNTAGYLKEKARISHVHIHDNKGVRDEHLALGDGTVDWDRVLGGLKGFDGVLVIEGRNLEEGKRSLRFLKDRKL
;
A
#
# COMPACT_ATOMS: atom_id res chain seq x y z
N MET A 1 -8.80 -18.64 5.12
CA MET A 1 -8.71 -17.89 3.86
C MET A 1 -8.37 -16.47 4.24
N SER A 2 -7.37 -15.91 3.59
CA SER A 2 -7.02 -14.50 3.73
C SER A 2 -8.17 -13.64 3.19
N LEU A 3 -8.41 -12.49 3.81
CA LEU A 3 -9.46 -11.57 3.40
C LEU A 3 -9.10 -10.92 2.05
N VAL A 4 -10.03 -10.92 1.09
CA VAL A 4 -9.81 -10.28 -0.22
C VAL A 4 -10.48 -8.90 -0.27
N SER A 5 -9.64 -7.87 -0.37
CA SER A 5 -10.02 -6.45 -0.45
C SER A 5 -9.84 -5.91 -1.87
N PHE A 6 -10.33 -4.71 -2.12
CA PHE A 6 -10.16 -3.98 -3.37
C PHE A 6 -9.65 -2.55 -3.13
N SER A 7 -8.71 -2.14 -3.96
CA SER A 7 -8.20 -0.76 -4.08
C SER A 7 -8.33 -0.32 -5.53
N ALA A 8 -8.49 0.99 -5.75
CA ALA A 8 -8.48 1.56 -7.09
C ALA A 8 -7.91 2.97 -7.10
N TYR A 9 -6.57 3.10 -7.12
CA TYR A 9 -5.92 4.41 -7.22
C TYR A 9 -6.32 5.18 -8.49
N ARG A 10 -6.66 4.49 -9.59
CA ARG A 10 -7.15 5.13 -10.84
C ARG A 10 -8.51 5.79 -10.66
N MET A 11 -9.22 5.48 -9.59
CA MET A 11 -10.56 5.99 -9.30
C MET A 11 -10.58 7.10 -8.24
N VAL A 12 -9.42 7.59 -7.78
CA VAL A 12 -9.31 8.65 -6.74
C VAL A 12 -9.96 9.98 -7.12
N ASN A 13 -10.27 10.19 -8.40
CA ASN A 13 -11.02 11.36 -8.89
C ASN A 13 -12.54 11.14 -9.00
N TYR A 14 -13.06 9.99 -8.57
CA TYR A 14 -14.49 9.70 -8.43
C TYR A 14 -14.91 9.81 -6.95
N PRO A 15 -16.18 10.13 -6.64
CA PRO A 15 -16.69 10.12 -5.26
C PRO A 15 -16.62 8.72 -4.65
N PHE A 16 -16.67 8.61 -3.32
CA PHE A 16 -16.55 7.33 -2.61
C PHE A 16 -17.67 6.32 -2.93
N SER A 17 -18.79 6.77 -3.49
CA SER A 17 -20.00 5.96 -3.71
C SER A 17 -19.82 4.73 -4.59
N TRP A 18 -18.78 4.65 -5.43
CA TRP A 18 -18.49 3.43 -6.20
C TRP A 18 -18.18 2.24 -5.28
N ALA A 19 -17.71 2.48 -4.06
CA ALA A 19 -17.36 1.44 -3.10
C ALA A 19 -18.58 0.62 -2.67
N GLN A 20 -19.80 1.20 -2.72
CA GLN A 20 -21.04 0.51 -2.30
C GLN A 20 -21.29 -0.82 -3.03
N GLY A 21 -20.76 -0.99 -4.25
CA GLY A 21 -20.90 -2.23 -5.02
C GLY A 21 -19.92 -3.35 -4.63
N LEU A 22 -18.93 -3.10 -3.76
CA LEU A 22 -17.86 -4.07 -3.49
C LEU A 22 -18.36 -5.33 -2.77
N GLU A 23 -19.26 -5.20 -1.81
CA GLU A 23 -19.85 -6.36 -1.11
C GLU A 23 -20.65 -7.24 -2.05
N GLU A 24 -21.48 -6.65 -2.92
CA GLU A 24 -22.26 -7.39 -3.91
C GLU A 24 -21.36 -8.12 -4.93
N MET A 25 -20.17 -7.57 -5.22
CA MET A 25 -19.15 -8.23 -6.04
C MET A 25 -18.47 -9.40 -5.30
N GLY A 26 -18.59 -9.46 -3.99
CA GLY A 26 -18.03 -10.50 -3.12
C GLY A 26 -16.62 -10.20 -2.63
N PHE A 27 -16.24 -8.91 -2.54
CA PHE A 27 -15.10 -8.47 -1.76
C PHE A 27 -15.46 -8.42 -0.28
N GLU A 28 -14.46 -8.63 0.57
CA GLU A 28 -14.57 -8.64 2.03
C GLU A 28 -13.91 -7.41 2.67
N GLY A 29 -13.19 -6.62 1.87
CA GLY A 29 -12.58 -5.37 2.30
C GLY A 29 -12.54 -4.30 1.23
N TRP A 30 -12.25 -3.09 1.68
CA TRP A 30 -11.96 -1.94 0.84
C TRP A 30 -10.71 -1.24 1.37
N GLU A 31 -9.78 -0.98 0.47
CA GLU A 31 -8.66 -0.08 0.75
C GLU A 31 -8.94 1.32 0.17
N ILE A 32 -9.01 2.32 1.04
CA ILE A 32 -9.21 3.71 0.67
C ILE A 32 -7.86 4.31 0.30
N VAL A 33 -7.69 4.71 -0.96
CA VAL A 33 -6.51 5.48 -1.39
C VAL A 33 -6.74 6.96 -1.08
N SER A 34 -6.04 7.48 -0.07
CA SER A 34 -6.22 8.84 0.43
C SER A 34 -5.56 9.89 -0.49
N GLU A 35 -6.09 10.01 -1.71
CA GLU A 35 -5.63 10.91 -2.77
C GLU A 35 -6.80 11.58 -3.49
N GLY A 36 -6.55 12.69 -4.18
CA GLY A 36 -7.54 13.36 -5.02
C GLY A 36 -8.85 13.67 -4.28
N ARG A 37 -9.98 13.24 -4.84
CA ARG A 37 -11.32 13.38 -4.24
C ARG A 37 -11.61 12.34 -3.15
N GLN A 38 -10.81 11.29 -3.06
CA GLN A 38 -10.88 10.27 -2.01
C GLN A 38 -9.95 10.56 -0.83
N LYS A 39 -9.25 11.70 -0.85
CA LYS A 39 -8.37 12.10 0.24
C LYS A 39 -9.15 12.20 1.53
N ILE A 40 -8.65 11.54 2.58
CA ILE A 40 -9.25 11.57 3.90
C ILE A 40 -8.90 12.91 4.54
N THR A 41 -9.87 13.81 4.56
CA THR A 41 -9.84 15.12 5.22
C THR A 41 -11.03 15.27 6.17
N PRO A 42 -10.99 16.24 7.11
CA PRO A 42 -12.14 16.52 7.97
C PRO A 42 -13.46 16.75 7.21
N GLU A 43 -13.38 17.33 6.00
CA GLU A 43 -14.53 17.60 5.14
C GLU A 43 -15.09 16.34 4.48
N SER A 44 -14.23 15.38 4.11
CA SER A 44 -14.63 14.10 3.51
C SER A 44 -15.15 13.07 4.51
N LEU A 45 -14.74 13.18 5.78
CA LEU A 45 -15.02 12.18 6.81
C LEU A 45 -16.51 11.86 7.01
N PRO A 46 -17.44 12.83 6.98
CA PRO A 46 -18.86 12.52 7.09
C PRO A 46 -19.36 11.60 5.97
N GLU A 47 -18.93 11.84 4.72
CA GLU A 47 -19.31 11.01 3.57
C GLU A 47 -18.72 9.59 3.69
N ILE A 48 -17.44 9.50 4.07
CA ILE A 48 -16.78 8.20 4.31
C ILE A 48 -17.55 7.42 5.36
N ARG A 49 -17.84 8.02 6.53
CA ARG A 49 -18.55 7.36 7.62
C ARG A 49 -19.96 6.93 7.24
N ASP A 50 -20.67 7.73 6.45
CA ASP A 50 -22.00 7.38 5.94
C ASP A 50 -21.93 6.12 5.07
N ILE A 51 -21.00 6.06 4.11
CA ILE A 51 -20.80 4.89 3.25
C ILE A 51 -20.38 3.67 4.08
N LEU A 52 -19.42 3.82 4.99
CA LEU A 52 -18.96 2.73 5.83
C LEU A 52 -20.08 2.19 6.74
N SER A 53 -21.03 3.03 7.15
CA SER A 53 -22.17 2.59 7.97
C SER A 53 -23.14 1.66 7.25
N THR A 54 -23.12 1.62 5.91
CA THR A 54 -23.97 0.74 5.12
C THR A 54 -23.26 -0.54 4.70
N MET A 55 -22.04 -0.79 5.16
CA MET A 55 -21.18 -1.89 4.72
C MET A 55 -20.58 -2.63 5.92
N SER A 56 -20.22 -3.89 5.70
CA SER A 56 -19.52 -4.78 6.65
C SER A 56 -18.09 -5.11 6.20
N LEU A 57 -17.51 -4.28 5.34
CA LEU A 57 -16.16 -4.47 4.78
C LEU A 57 -15.07 -4.16 5.81
N LYS A 58 -13.99 -4.96 5.81
CA LYS A 58 -12.74 -4.57 6.48
C LYS A 58 -12.12 -3.39 5.73
N ILE A 59 -11.88 -2.30 6.45
CA ILE A 59 -11.24 -1.11 5.87
C ILE A 59 -9.75 -1.11 6.16
N THR A 60 -8.99 -0.77 5.13
CA THR A 60 -7.56 -0.44 5.18
C THR A 60 -7.35 0.88 4.46
N VAL A 61 -6.25 1.57 4.72
CA VAL A 61 -5.98 2.86 4.09
C VAL A 61 -4.63 2.84 3.40
N HIS A 62 -4.60 3.30 2.16
CA HIS A 62 -3.38 3.69 1.50
C HIS A 62 -3.15 5.18 1.73
N GLY A 63 -2.07 5.53 2.44
CA GLY A 63 -1.74 6.90 2.79
C GLY A 63 -1.43 7.77 1.57
N PRO A 64 -1.44 9.11 1.71
CA PRO A 64 -1.09 10.02 0.63
C PRO A 64 0.39 9.85 0.24
N PHE A 65 0.70 9.96 -1.05
CA PHE A 65 2.05 9.76 -1.55
C PHE A 65 2.44 10.70 -2.70
N SER A 66 1.47 11.25 -3.42
CA SER A 66 1.69 12.14 -4.56
C SER A 66 2.32 13.44 -4.08
N ASP A 67 3.41 13.85 -4.72
CA ASP A 67 4.23 15.03 -4.39
C ASP A 67 4.87 15.02 -2.99
N LEU A 68 4.68 13.95 -2.22
CA LEU A 68 5.29 13.78 -0.91
C LEU A 68 6.60 12.99 -1.01
N ASN A 69 7.54 13.25 -0.10
CA ASN A 69 8.80 12.52 -0.06
C ASN A 69 9.32 12.39 1.38
N PRO A 70 9.11 11.24 2.07
CA PRO A 70 9.61 11.02 3.42
C PRO A 70 11.15 10.95 3.49
N ALA A 71 11.83 10.91 2.34
CA ALA A 71 13.29 10.95 2.23
C ALA A 71 13.83 12.34 1.83
N SER A 72 12.97 13.38 1.78
CA SER A 72 13.37 14.73 1.37
C SER A 72 14.46 15.31 2.29
N LEU A 73 15.55 15.78 1.69
CA LEU A 73 16.60 16.54 2.37
C LEU A 73 16.25 18.03 2.55
N ILE A 74 15.09 18.46 2.04
CA ILE A 74 14.55 19.79 2.21
C ILE A 74 13.57 19.75 3.38
N GLU A 75 13.95 20.35 4.51
CA GLU A 75 13.22 20.26 5.79
C GLU A 75 11.73 20.57 5.66
N PRO A 76 11.27 21.68 5.05
CA PRO A 76 9.84 21.97 4.99
C PRO A 76 9.02 20.94 4.19
N ILE A 77 9.62 20.33 3.16
CA ILE A 77 8.95 19.28 2.37
C ILE A 77 8.83 17.99 3.19
N TRP A 78 9.87 17.68 3.96
CA TRP A 78 9.90 16.52 4.84
C TRP A 78 8.88 16.64 5.97
N GLU A 79 8.84 17.81 6.64
CA GLU A 79 7.86 18.11 7.69
C GLU A 79 6.42 18.01 7.16
N GLU A 80 6.15 18.59 5.99
CA GLU A 80 4.82 18.55 5.37
C GLU A 80 4.42 17.12 4.98
N THR A 81 5.36 16.33 4.46
CA THR A 81 5.11 14.90 4.16
C THR A 81 4.67 14.15 5.41
N ILE A 82 5.41 14.31 6.51
CA ILE A 82 5.07 13.65 7.77
C ILE A 82 3.75 14.16 8.32
N ARG A 83 3.50 15.48 8.27
CA ARG A 83 2.25 16.07 8.73
C ARG A 83 1.04 15.47 8.01
N GLN A 84 1.11 15.31 6.69
CA GLN A 84 0.04 14.73 5.86
C GLN A 84 -0.21 13.25 6.19
N ILE A 85 0.85 12.46 6.35
CA ILE A 85 0.72 11.04 6.70
C ILE A 85 0.16 10.87 8.11
N LYS A 86 0.66 11.66 9.08
CA LYS A 86 0.12 11.68 10.45
C LYS A 86 -1.36 12.03 10.46
N GLN A 87 -1.75 13.11 9.77
CA GLN A 87 -3.15 13.50 9.65
C GLN A 87 -4.01 12.38 9.04
N CYS A 88 -3.51 11.65 8.04
CA CYS A 88 -4.21 10.51 7.48
C CYS A 88 -4.43 9.39 8.52
N VAL A 89 -3.41 9.09 9.33
CA VAL A 89 -3.50 8.14 10.46
C VAL A 89 -4.54 8.59 11.48
N GLU A 90 -4.48 9.84 11.94
CA GLU A 90 -5.42 10.39 12.92
C GLU A 90 -6.87 10.27 12.44
N LEU A 91 -7.15 10.73 11.21
CA LEU A 91 -8.50 10.79 10.67
C LEU A 91 -9.08 9.42 10.31
N SER A 92 -8.23 8.41 10.05
CA SER A 92 -8.68 7.06 9.68
C SER A 92 -8.71 6.07 10.83
N SER A 93 -8.12 6.41 11.98
CA SER A 93 -7.95 5.51 13.13
C SER A 93 -9.24 4.90 13.69
N ASP A 94 -10.39 5.57 13.53
CA ASP A 94 -11.69 5.05 13.97
C ASP A 94 -12.19 3.85 13.14
N PHE A 95 -11.69 3.68 11.91
CA PHE A 95 -12.20 2.68 10.97
C PHE A 95 -11.11 1.85 10.28
N SER A 96 -9.82 2.21 10.43
CA SER A 96 -8.69 1.44 9.90
C SER A 96 -7.60 1.27 10.94
N ASP A 97 -7.06 0.06 11.04
CA ASP A 97 -5.90 -0.29 11.86
C ASP A 97 -4.61 -0.44 11.03
N VAL A 98 -4.69 -0.21 9.71
CA VAL A 98 -3.55 -0.29 8.78
C VAL A 98 -3.51 0.96 7.91
N VAL A 99 -2.32 1.57 7.83
CA VAL A 99 -2.01 2.62 6.84
C VAL A 99 -0.78 2.20 6.05
N VAL A 100 -0.95 1.99 4.74
CA VAL A 100 0.15 1.76 3.81
C VAL A 100 0.85 3.08 3.52
N VAL A 101 2.19 3.07 3.51
CA VAL A 101 3.01 4.23 3.16
C VAL A 101 4.06 3.85 2.13
N HIS A 102 4.29 4.74 1.18
CA HIS A 102 5.43 4.62 0.28
C HIS A 102 6.72 5.05 0.98
N PRO A 103 7.87 4.43 0.65
CA PRO A 103 9.16 5.03 0.91
C PRO A 103 9.33 6.29 0.05
N GLY A 104 10.41 7.01 0.31
CA GLY A 104 10.78 8.19 -0.42
C GLY A 104 11.54 7.89 -1.70
N LEU A 105 11.98 8.98 -2.32
CA LEU A 105 12.70 8.97 -3.58
C LEU A 105 13.96 9.83 -3.51
N LEU A 106 14.93 9.45 -4.33
CA LEU A 106 16.16 10.20 -4.57
C LEU A 106 15.86 11.41 -5.47
N SER A 107 15.72 12.59 -4.86
CA SER A 107 15.68 13.86 -5.60
C SER A 107 17.03 14.16 -6.28
N PRO A 108 17.19 15.20 -7.12
CA PRO A 108 18.50 15.54 -7.68
C PRO A 108 19.59 15.80 -6.62
N LEU A 109 19.23 16.38 -5.47
CA LEU A 109 20.13 16.52 -4.33
C LEU A 109 20.30 15.19 -3.59
N GLY A 110 19.21 14.46 -3.35
CA GLY A 110 19.25 13.16 -2.66
C GLY A 110 20.08 12.11 -3.41
N SER A 111 20.07 12.15 -4.74
CA SER A 111 20.90 11.28 -5.59
C SER A 111 22.41 11.52 -5.39
N GLN A 112 22.81 12.72 -4.95
CA GLN A 112 24.20 13.03 -4.60
C GLN A 112 24.55 12.61 -3.16
N MET A 113 23.54 12.32 -2.34
CA MET A 113 23.66 12.03 -0.91
C MET A 113 22.76 10.84 -0.50
N PRO A 114 22.87 9.68 -1.16
CA PRO A 114 21.92 8.57 -0.99
C PRO A 114 21.82 8.07 0.45
N ASP A 115 22.95 8.00 1.17
CA ASP A 115 22.97 7.58 2.58
C ASP A 115 22.17 8.53 3.47
N LYS A 116 22.30 9.85 3.25
CA LYS A 116 21.50 10.84 4.00
C LYS A 116 20.03 10.74 3.63
N THR A 117 19.70 10.49 2.37
CA THR A 117 18.33 10.31 1.93
C THR A 117 17.71 9.06 2.56
N TRP A 118 18.46 7.97 2.66
CA TRP A 118 18.06 6.78 3.39
C TRP A 118 17.83 7.05 4.88
N GLU A 119 18.79 7.66 5.57
CA GLU A 119 18.68 8.05 6.99
C GLU A 119 17.45 8.92 7.24
N ARG A 120 17.17 9.83 6.31
CA ARG A 120 16.03 10.74 6.39
C ARG A 120 14.69 10.03 6.27
N ASN A 121 14.61 8.99 5.43
CA ASN A 121 13.44 8.14 5.35
C ASN A 121 13.25 7.32 6.64
N VAL A 122 14.33 6.79 7.21
CA VAL A 122 14.29 6.05 8.48
C VAL A 122 13.77 6.96 9.60
N GLU A 123 14.25 8.21 9.65
CA GLU A 123 13.76 9.22 10.61
C GLU A 123 12.25 9.49 10.43
N ALA A 124 11.80 9.69 9.19
CA ALA A 124 10.38 9.92 8.90
C ALA A 124 9.51 8.77 9.39
N LEU A 125 9.88 7.53 9.05
CA LEU A 125 9.14 6.35 9.46
C LEU A 125 9.11 6.19 10.98
N ARG A 126 10.20 6.51 11.69
CA ARG A 126 10.19 6.51 13.18
C ARG A 126 9.19 7.52 13.75
N VAL A 127 9.14 8.73 13.19
CA VAL A 127 8.20 9.77 13.64
C VAL A 127 6.76 9.34 13.35
N ILE A 128 6.49 8.83 12.15
CA ILE A 128 5.16 8.38 11.73
C ILE A 128 4.71 7.18 12.57
N CYS A 129 5.57 6.16 12.74
CA CYS A 129 5.23 4.97 13.53
C CYS A 129 4.96 5.30 14.99
N ARG A 130 5.77 6.17 15.61
CA ARG A 130 5.55 6.61 17.00
C ARG A 130 4.19 7.28 17.15
N HIS A 131 3.83 8.13 16.20
CA HIS A 131 2.53 8.78 16.21
C HIS A 131 1.40 7.77 16.00
N ALA A 132 1.54 6.84 15.06
CA ALA A 132 0.51 5.85 14.76
C ALA A 132 0.23 4.89 15.92
N GLN A 133 1.22 4.62 16.77
CA GLN A 133 1.05 3.84 18.00
C GLN A 133 0.01 4.46 18.94
N ASP A 134 -0.07 5.79 19.04
CA ASP A 134 -1.05 6.49 19.89
C ASP A 134 -2.51 6.26 19.42
N TYR A 135 -2.68 5.84 18.16
CA TYR A 135 -3.97 5.58 17.52
C TYR A 135 -4.24 4.09 17.29
N GLY A 136 -3.34 3.20 17.73
CA GLY A 136 -3.46 1.76 17.48
C GLY A 136 -3.34 1.38 16.00
N VAL A 137 -2.76 2.24 15.16
CA VAL A 137 -2.60 2.02 13.72
C VAL A 137 -1.22 1.45 13.43
N ARG A 138 -1.17 0.38 12.63
CA ARG A 138 0.07 -0.17 12.08
C ARG A 138 0.42 0.53 10.77
N ILE A 139 1.66 0.97 10.65
CA ILE A 139 2.21 1.48 9.39
C ILE A 139 2.77 0.29 8.60
N CYS A 140 2.43 0.20 7.31
CA CYS A 140 2.97 -0.83 6.42
C CYS A 140 3.78 -0.16 5.29
N LEU A 141 5.10 -0.34 5.29
CA LEU A 141 5.97 0.18 4.23
C LEU A 141 5.89 -0.71 3.00
N GLU A 142 5.64 -0.12 1.84
CA GLU A 142 5.47 -0.85 0.58
C GLU A 142 6.76 -0.98 -0.24
N ASN A 143 6.96 -2.12 -0.91
CA ASN A 143 8.00 -2.23 -1.93
C ASN A 143 7.62 -1.53 -3.23
N MET A 144 8.55 -0.75 -3.80
CA MET A 144 8.29 0.05 -4.98
C MET A 144 8.61 -0.66 -6.30
N PRO A 145 7.97 -0.28 -7.42
CA PRO A 145 8.26 -0.83 -8.73
C PRO A 145 9.64 -0.38 -9.24
N ASN A 146 10.08 -0.94 -10.36
CA ASN A 146 11.36 -0.66 -10.97
C ASN A 146 11.44 0.73 -11.62
N MET A 147 11.51 1.76 -10.78
CA MET A 147 11.70 3.15 -11.16
C MET A 147 12.96 3.68 -10.45
N GLU A 148 13.98 4.05 -11.22
CA GLU A 148 15.37 4.28 -10.74
C GLU A 148 15.50 5.14 -9.47
N LYS A 149 14.62 6.13 -9.28
CA LYS A 149 14.70 7.07 -8.15
C LYS A 149 13.95 6.63 -6.90
N LEU A 150 13.16 5.57 -6.94
CA LEU A 150 12.43 5.09 -5.77
C LEU A 150 13.33 4.23 -4.87
N LEU A 151 13.17 4.41 -3.56
CA LEU A 151 13.73 3.53 -2.54
C LEU A 151 12.87 2.25 -2.39
N CYS A 152 13.40 1.24 -1.69
CA CYS A 152 12.74 -0.03 -1.39
C CYS A 152 12.21 -0.79 -2.60
N ARG A 153 12.99 -0.88 -3.68
CA ARG A 153 12.64 -1.66 -4.88
C ARG A 153 13.02 -3.13 -4.74
N THR A 154 13.97 -3.42 -3.86
CA THR A 154 14.46 -4.77 -3.57
C THR A 154 14.10 -5.21 -2.15
N PRO A 155 14.04 -6.53 -1.90
CA PRO A 155 13.81 -7.07 -0.56
C PRO A 155 14.83 -6.53 0.45
N ASP A 156 16.12 -6.50 0.09
CA ASP A 156 17.18 -6.02 0.96
C ASP A 156 16.99 -4.54 1.36
N GLU A 157 16.54 -3.70 0.43
CA GLU A 157 16.21 -2.30 0.74
C GLU A 157 14.96 -2.21 1.62
N LEU A 158 13.86 -2.90 1.29
CA LEU A 158 12.62 -2.81 2.07
C LEU A 158 12.85 -3.28 3.51
N PHE A 159 13.37 -4.50 3.66
CA PHE A 159 13.54 -5.12 4.95
C PHE A 159 14.71 -4.51 5.72
N GLY A 160 15.77 -4.09 5.04
CA GLY A 160 16.85 -3.31 5.65
C GLY A 160 16.36 -1.96 6.19
N MET A 161 15.40 -1.32 5.52
CA MET A 161 14.79 -0.08 6.03
C MET A 161 13.94 -0.33 7.28
N VAL A 162 13.15 -1.42 7.29
CA VAL A 162 12.39 -1.84 8.47
C VAL A 162 13.32 -2.13 9.65
N ASP A 163 14.41 -2.86 9.41
CA ASP A 163 15.41 -3.18 10.43
C ASP A 163 16.10 -1.93 10.96
N ALA A 164 16.42 -0.97 10.09
CA ALA A 164 17.00 0.31 10.48
C ALA A 164 16.02 1.17 11.30
N VAL A 165 14.71 1.15 10.99
CA VAL A 165 13.70 1.83 11.81
C VAL A 165 13.61 1.19 13.19
N GLY A 166 13.56 -0.13 13.26
CA GLY A 166 13.64 -0.89 14.52
C GLY A 166 12.43 -0.71 15.45
N MET A 167 11.23 -0.52 14.90
CA MET A 167 9.99 -0.31 15.66
C MET A 167 8.98 -1.42 15.40
N GLU A 168 8.37 -1.98 16.45
CA GLU A 168 7.34 -3.03 16.35
C GLU A 168 6.07 -2.57 15.61
N GLY A 169 5.82 -1.26 15.55
CA GLY A 169 4.68 -0.67 14.84
C GLY A 169 4.82 -0.60 13.31
N LEU A 170 5.97 -1.00 12.77
CA LEU A 170 6.24 -0.99 11.33
C LEU A 170 6.15 -2.41 10.74
N GLY A 171 5.11 -2.66 9.95
CA GLY A 171 5.01 -3.82 9.07
C GLY A 171 5.45 -3.50 7.64
N THR A 172 5.28 -4.47 6.74
CA THR A 172 5.47 -4.25 5.29
C THR A 172 4.24 -4.60 4.48
N THR A 173 4.03 -3.82 3.42
CA THR A 173 3.15 -4.18 2.32
C THR A 173 3.99 -4.84 1.23
N PHE A 174 3.66 -6.08 0.91
CA PHE A 174 4.22 -6.74 -0.25
C PHE A 174 3.34 -6.50 -1.47
N ASP A 175 3.84 -5.71 -2.41
CA ASP A 175 3.22 -5.56 -3.72
C ASP A 175 3.83 -6.55 -4.72
N ALA A 176 3.01 -7.52 -5.15
CA ALA A 176 3.41 -8.56 -6.08
C ALA A 176 3.65 -8.03 -7.51
N GLY A 177 2.91 -7.01 -7.92
CA GLY A 177 3.05 -6.39 -9.23
C GLY A 177 4.35 -5.60 -9.33
N HIS A 178 4.64 -4.74 -8.35
CA HIS A 178 5.91 -4.05 -8.19
C HIS A 178 7.09 -5.04 -8.20
N ALA A 179 7.00 -6.12 -7.43
CA ALA A 179 8.05 -7.15 -7.38
C ALA A 179 8.28 -7.86 -8.73
N ASN A 180 7.27 -7.97 -9.58
CA ASN A 180 7.43 -8.50 -10.94
C ASN A 180 8.22 -7.54 -11.86
N THR A 181 8.10 -6.23 -11.66
CA THR A 181 8.89 -5.24 -12.42
C THR A 181 10.38 -5.25 -12.02
N THR A 182 10.68 -5.61 -10.78
CA THR A 182 12.06 -5.68 -10.24
C THR A 182 12.65 -7.09 -10.31
N LYS A 183 11.86 -8.10 -10.72
CA LYS A 183 12.23 -9.52 -10.79
C LYS A 183 12.61 -10.14 -9.43
N ASN A 184 12.01 -9.61 -8.35
CA ASN A 184 12.36 -9.99 -6.98
C ASN A 184 11.24 -10.73 -6.21
N THR A 185 10.17 -11.16 -6.87
CA THR A 185 9.04 -11.88 -6.24
C THR A 185 9.49 -12.98 -5.29
N ALA A 186 10.42 -13.84 -5.70
CA ALA A 186 10.93 -14.93 -4.85
C ALA A 186 11.71 -14.43 -3.63
N GLY A 187 12.37 -13.27 -3.72
CA GLY A 187 13.09 -12.66 -2.59
C GLY A 187 12.12 -12.16 -1.52
N TYR A 188 11.06 -11.45 -1.92
CA TYR A 188 10.03 -11.01 -0.97
C TYR A 188 9.29 -12.17 -0.30
N LEU A 189 8.96 -13.22 -1.06
CA LEU A 189 8.26 -14.39 -0.51
C LEU A 189 9.11 -15.20 0.50
N LYS A 190 10.45 -15.12 0.46
CA LYS A 190 11.31 -15.71 1.50
C LYS A 190 11.10 -15.03 2.85
N GLU A 191 10.77 -13.75 2.84
CA GLU A 191 10.57 -12.90 4.01
C GLU A 191 9.08 -12.82 4.41
N LYS A 192 8.25 -13.80 3.99
CA LYS A 192 6.79 -13.79 4.20
C LYS A 192 6.34 -13.55 5.64
N ALA A 193 7.14 -13.95 6.63
CA ALA A 193 6.82 -13.76 8.04
C ALA A 193 6.83 -12.29 8.48
N ARG A 194 7.44 -11.42 7.67
CA ARG A 194 7.55 -9.97 7.90
C ARG A 194 6.48 -9.18 7.15
N ILE A 195 5.77 -9.84 6.24
CA ILE A 195 4.70 -9.23 5.43
C ILE A 195 3.44 -9.14 6.28
N SER A 196 2.87 -7.94 6.35
CA SER A 196 1.64 -7.65 7.11
C SER A 196 0.43 -7.38 6.21
N HIS A 197 0.68 -6.91 5.00
CA HIS A 197 -0.33 -6.50 4.02
C HIS A 197 0.15 -6.86 2.61
N VAL A 198 -0.76 -7.12 1.67
CA VAL A 198 -0.39 -7.54 0.31
C VAL A 198 -1.21 -6.80 -0.73
N HIS A 199 -0.55 -6.20 -1.70
CA HIS A 199 -1.17 -5.69 -2.91
C HIS A 199 -0.95 -6.67 -4.07
N ILE A 200 -1.99 -6.88 -4.86
CA ILE A 200 -1.97 -7.77 -6.02
C ILE A 200 -2.61 -7.11 -7.24
N HIS A 201 -1.80 -7.00 -8.28
CA HIS A 201 -2.22 -6.66 -9.63
C HIS A 201 -1.22 -7.27 -10.61
N ASP A 202 -1.57 -7.30 -11.90
CA ASP A 202 -0.70 -7.87 -12.92
C ASP A 202 0.01 -6.79 -13.74
N ASN A 203 1.08 -7.18 -14.43
CA ASN A 203 1.80 -6.37 -15.41
C ASN A 203 2.71 -7.25 -16.26
N LYS A 204 3.31 -6.70 -17.32
CA LYS A 204 4.19 -7.45 -18.22
C LYS A 204 5.65 -7.51 -17.74
N GLY A 205 5.90 -7.11 -16.49
CA GLY A 205 7.18 -7.21 -15.83
C GLY A 205 8.18 -6.12 -16.19
N VAL A 206 7.72 -5.01 -16.76
CA VAL A 206 8.55 -3.83 -17.11
C VAL A 206 8.00 -2.56 -16.48
N ARG A 207 6.69 -2.31 -16.65
CA ARG A 207 6.01 -1.14 -16.11
C ARG A 207 4.97 -1.57 -15.09
N ASP A 208 4.65 -0.63 -14.22
CA ASP A 208 3.57 -0.79 -13.26
C ASP A 208 2.21 -0.51 -13.94
N GLU A 209 1.63 -1.54 -14.57
CA GLU A 209 0.46 -1.41 -15.46
C GLU A 209 -0.89 -1.58 -14.75
N HIS A 210 -0.92 -2.20 -13.56
CA HIS A 210 -2.14 -2.52 -12.80
C HIS A 210 -3.20 -3.27 -13.63
N LEU A 211 -2.76 -4.27 -14.40
CA LEU A 211 -3.67 -5.12 -15.17
C LEU A 211 -4.44 -6.06 -14.25
N ALA A 212 -5.60 -6.53 -14.72
CA ALA A 212 -6.34 -7.59 -14.04
C ALA A 212 -5.48 -8.88 -13.93
N LEU A 213 -5.70 -9.66 -12.87
CA LEU A 213 -4.91 -10.88 -12.63
C LEU A 213 -5.07 -11.86 -13.80
N GLY A 214 -3.94 -12.32 -14.33
CA GLY A 214 -3.87 -13.22 -15.48
C GLY A 214 -3.68 -12.51 -16.83
N ASP A 215 -3.75 -11.17 -16.87
CA ASP A 215 -3.53 -10.40 -18.12
C ASP A 215 -2.05 -10.02 -18.34
N GLY A 216 -1.16 -10.35 -17.40
CA GLY A 216 0.27 -10.04 -17.47
C GLY A 216 1.16 -11.27 -17.33
N THR A 217 2.31 -11.08 -16.67
CA THR A 217 3.38 -12.08 -16.54
C THR A 217 3.73 -12.39 -15.10
N VAL A 218 2.95 -11.90 -14.12
CA VAL A 218 3.14 -12.28 -12.72
C VAL A 218 2.92 -13.79 -12.58
N ASP A 219 3.89 -14.47 -11.96
CA ASP A 219 3.82 -15.90 -11.64
C ASP A 219 2.88 -16.11 -10.43
N TRP A 220 1.58 -16.12 -10.69
CA TRP A 220 0.55 -16.23 -9.65
C TRP A 220 0.61 -17.54 -8.88
N ASP A 221 1.04 -18.64 -9.50
CA ASP A 221 1.20 -19.91 -8.79
C ASP A 221 2.30 -19.81 -7.72
N ARG A 222 3.42 -19.13 -8.05
CA ARG A 222 4.47 -18.82 -7.08
C ARG A 222 4.00 -17.84 -6.01
N VAL A 223 3.32 -16.74 -6.39
CA VAL A 223 2.85 -15.73 -5.43
C VAL A 223 1.87 -16.34 -4.43
N LEU A 224 0.81 -16.97 -4.92
CA LEU A 224 -0.21 -17.58 -4.07
C LEU A 224 0.34 -18.76 -3.26
N GLY A 225 1.21 -19.57 -3.86
CA GLY A 225 1.90 -20.65 -3.15
C GLY A 225 2.81 -20.16 -2.02
N GLY A 226 3.54 -19.06 -2.25
CA GLY A 226 4.40 -18.43 -1.25
C GLY A 226 3.63 -17.75 -0.12
N LEU A 227 2.45 -17.21 -0.42
CA LEU A 227 1.54 -16.59 0.54
C LEU A 227 0.61 -17.60 1.25
N LYS A 228 0.77 -18.91 1.03
CA LYS A 228 -0.04 -19.91 1.73
C LYS A 228 0.13 -19.78 3.25
N GLY A 229 -1.00 -19.68 3.95
CA GLY A 229 -1.07 -19.46 5.40
C GLY A 229 -0.84 -18.00 5.84
N PHE A 230 -0.85 -17.05 4.90
CA PHE A 230 -0.93 -15.64 5.22
C PHE A 230 -2.35 -15.30 5.69
N ASP A 231 -2.49 -14.67 6.86
CA ASP A 231 -3.78 -14.34 7.46
C ASP A 231 -4.12 -12.85 7.39
N GLY A 232 -3.30 -12.05 6.68
CA GLY A 232 -3.58 -10.64 6.44
C GLY A 232 -4.52 -10.40 5.25
N VAL A 233 -4.59 -9.14 4.82
CA VAL A 233 -5.45 -8.70 3.71
C VAL A 233 -4.70 -8.80 2.38
N LEU A 234 -5.33 -9.39 1.36
CA LEU A 234 -4.90 -9.28 -0.04
C LEU A 234 -5.77 -8.24 -0.72
N VAL A 235 -5.15 -7.15 -1.16
CA VAL A 235 -5.83 -6.06 -1.85
C VAL A 235 -5.63 -6.21 -3.35
N ILE A 236 -6.71 -6.44 -4.08
CA ILE A 236 -6.69 -6.33 -5.54
C ILE A 236 -6.64 -4.85 -5.91
N GLU A 237 -5.56 -4.42 -6.55
CA GLU A 237 -5.44 -3.07 -7.09
C GLU A 237 -5.92 -3.03 -8.54
N GLY A 238 -7.13 -2.53 -8.74
CA GLY A 238 -7.78 -2.48 -10.04
C GLY A 238 -7.82 -1.09 -10.65
N ARG A 239 -7.88 -1.02 -11.98
CA ARG A 239 -8.14 0.24 -12.70
C ARG A 239 -9.61 0.64 -12.69
N ASN A 240 -10.49 -0.35 -12.50
CA ASN A 240 -11.94 -0.21 -12.44
C ASN A 240 -12.56 -1.47 -11.79
N LEU A 241 -13.85 -1.37 -11.45
CA LEU A 241 -14.61 -2.43 -10.81
C LEU A 241 -14.74 -3.71 -11.65
N GLU A 242 -14.86 -3.61 -12.98
CA GLU A 242 -14.98 -4.80 -13.84
C GLU A 242 -13.70 -5.64 -13.85
N GLU A 243 -12.54 -4.97 -13.91
CA GLU A 243 -11.25 -5.62 -13.76
C GLU A 243 -11.05 -6.19 -12.36
N GLY A 244 -11.46 -5.45 -11.31
CA GLY A 244 -11.48 -5.98 -9.94
C GLY A 244 -12.29 -7.26 -9.82
N LYS A 245 -13.51 -7.29 -10.38
CA LYS A 245 -14.38 -8.46 -10.38
C LYS A 245 -13.78 -9.64 -11.14
N ARG A 246 -13.07 -9.38 -12.25
CA ARG A 246 -12.33 -10.42 -13.00
C ARG A 246 -11.19 -10.99 -12.17
N SER A 247 -10.38 -10.14 -11.56
CA SER A 247 -9.29 -10.52 -10.64
C SER A 247 -9.80 -11.35 -9.47
N LEU A 248 -10.92 -10.96 -8.85
CA LEU A 248 -11.54 -11.72 -7.78
C LEU A 248 -11.95 -13.13 -8.22
N ARG A 249 -12.53 -13.28 -9.43
CA ARG A 249 -12.83 -14.60 -10.00
C ARG A 249 -11.56 -15.42 -10.22
N PHE A 250 -10.51 -14.80 -10.76
CA PHE A 250 -9.22 -15.46 -11.00
C PHE A 250 -8.63 -16.10 -9.73
N LEU A 251 -8.77 -15.43 -8.57
CA LEU A 251 -8.35 -15.97 -7.27
C LEU A 251 -9.26 -17.12 -6.81
N LYS A 252 -10.58 -16.95 -6.89
CA LYS A 252 -11.57 -17.97 -6.49
C LYS A 252 -11.38 -19.28 -7.27
N ASP A 253 -11.08 -19.19 -8.57
CA ASP A 253 -10.83 -20.37 -9.42
C ASP A 253 -9.57 -21.15 -9.02
N ARG A 254 -8.60 -20.49 -8.37
CA ARG A 254 -7.33 -21.07 -7.90
C ARG A 254 -7.40 -21.61 -6.47
N LYS A 255 -8.59 -21.61 -5.86
CA LYS A 255 -8.84 -22.14 -4.51
C LYS A 255 -7.86 -21.59 -3.46
N LEU A 256 -7.68 -20.26 -3.47
CA LEU A 256 -7.44 -19.59 -2.19
C LEU A 256 -8.61 -19.87 -1.27
#